data_AF-A0A4U1ENK1-F1
#
_entry.id   AF-A0A4U1ENK1-F1
#
_cell.length_a   1.000
_cell.length_b   1.000
_cell.length_c   1.000
_cell.angle_alpha   90.00
_cell.angle_beta   90.00
_cell.angle_gamma   90.00
#
_symmetry.space_group_name_H-M   'P 1'
#
loop_
_entity.id
_entity.type
_entity.pdbx_description
1 polymer ?
#
loop_
_entity_poly.entity_id
_entity_poly.type
_entity_poly.pdbx_seq_one_letter_code
_entity_poly.pdbx_strand_id
1 'polypeptide(L)'
;GQSPPVAEFNLLLKAHTLETYGVDPHPCKDSTGTTTFLGFTAAGFVVFQGNKRIHLIKWSDVCKLKFEGKTFYVIGTQKEKKAMLAFHTSTPAACKHLWKCGVENQAFYKYAKSSQIKTASSSKIFFKGSRFRYSGKVAKEVVEASSKIQREPPEVHRTNITQSRSSHSLNKQLIINMEPLQPLRPSPSEQEEELPLG
;
A
#
# COMPACT_ATOMS: atom_id res chain seq x y z
N GLY A 1 -26.56 2.10 -19.82
CA GLY A 1 -25.56 1.92 -18.74
C GLY A 1 -24.33 1.25 -19.30
N GLN A 2 -23.20 1.30 -18.58
CA GLN A 2 -21.98 0.57 -18.97
C GLN A 2 -22.16 -0.95 -18.82
N SER A 3 -21.40 -1.76 -19.57
CA SER A 3 -21.36 -3.21 -19.34
C SER A 3 -20.65 -3.54 -18.01
N PRO A 4 -20.97 -4.65 -17.34
CA PRO A 4 -20.37 -4.98 -16.05
C PRO A 4 -18.82 -4.98 -16.04
N PRO A 5 -18.11 -5.55 -17.05
CA PRO A 5 -16.65 -5.51 -17.08
C PRO A 5 -16.09 -4.09 -17.16
N VAL A 6 -16.75 -3.20 -17.92
CA VAL A 6 -16.32 -1.80 -18.06
C VAL A 6 -16.56 -1.03 -16.75
N ALA A 7 -17.70 -1.26 -16.10
CA ALA A 7 -18.01 -0.65 -14.81
C ALA A 7 -17.03 -1.08 -13.71
N GLU A 8 -16.71 -2.38 -13.62
CA GLU A 8 -15.71 -2.93 -12.69
C GLU A 8 -14.33 -2.34 -12.94
N PHE A 9 -13.91 -2.25 -14.20
CA PHE A 9 -12.63 -1.64 -14.57
C PHE A 9 -12.55 -0.17 -14.16
N ASN A 10 -13.60 0.62 -14.43
CA ASN A 10 -13.68 2.03 -14.04
C ASN A 10 -13.66 2.21 -12.52
N LEU A 11 -14.32 1.32 -11.78
CA LEU A 11 -14.26 1.30 -10.31
C LEU A 11 -12.83 1.08 -9.82
N LEU A 12 -12.10 0.11 -10.38
CA LEU A 12 -10.71 -0.17 -10.01
C LEU A 12 -9.78 0.99 -10.37
N LEU A 13 -9.97 1.61 -11.53
CA LEU A 13 -9.24 2.82 -11.93
C LEU A 13 -9.45 3.94 -10.92
N LYS A 14 -10.68 4.14 -10.44
CA LYS A 14 -10.95 5.16 -9.42
C LYS A 14 -10.34 4.76 -8.07
N ALA A 15 -10.57 3.52 -7.63
CA ALA A 15 -10.11 3.03 -6.33
C ALA A 15 -8.59 3.12 -6.19
N HIS A 16 -7.82 2.77 -7.23
CA HIS A 16 -6.36 2.80 -7.17
C HIS A 16 -5.78 4.21 -6.95
N THR A 17 -6.55 5.27 -7.21
CA THR A 17 -6.10 6.67 -7.02
C THR A 17 -6.14 7.10 -5.56
N LEU A 18 -6.86 6.36 -4.71
CA LEU A 18 -6.96 6.67 -3.29
C LEU A 18 -5.62 6.36 -2.59
N GLU A 19 -5.16 7.27 -1.73
CA GLU A 19 -3.88 7.11 -1.02
C GLU A 19 -3.83 5.88 -0.11
N THR A 20 -5.00 5.40 0.32
CA THR A 20 -5.18 4.25 1.19
C THR A 20 -5.41 2.95 0.43
N TYR A 21 -5.48 2.98 -0.91
CA TYR A 21 -5.67 1.77 -1.70
C TYR A 21 -4.49 0.82 -1.55
N GLY A 22 -4.79 -0.44 -1.21
CA GLY A 22 -3.77 -1.47 -1.03
C GLY A 22 -2.86 -1.26 0.19
N VAL A 23 -3.24 -0.38 1.13
CA VAL A 23 -2.51 -0.19 2.39
C VAL A 23 -3.02 -1.18 3.44
N ASP A 24 -2.10 -1.99 3.98
CA ASP A 24 -2.32 -2.77 5.21
C ASP A 24 -1.71 -2.03 6.42
N PRO A 25 -2.51 -1.33 7.24
CA PRO A 25 -2.01 -0.39 8.23
C PRO A 25 -1.46 -1.08 9.49
N HIS A 26 -0.24 -0.73 9.86
CA HIS A 26 0.44 -1.20 11.06
C HIS A 26 0.53 -0.06 12.10
N PRO A 27 -0.20 -0.15 13.23
CA PRO A 27 -0.18 0.90 14.26
C PRO A 27 1.16 0.95 14.99
N CYS A 28 1.78 2.13 15.03
CA CYS A 28 3.07 2.41 15.65
C CYS A 28 3.07 3.79 16.33
N LYS A 29 4.11 4.10 17.10
CA LYS A 29 4.40 5.46 17.59
C LYS A 29 5.65 6.02 16.92
N ASP A 30 5.64 7.28 16.53
CA ASP A 30 6.85 7.95 16.06
C ASP A 30 7.80 8.31 17.24
N SER A 31 8.88 9.05 16.96
CA SER A 31 9.82 9.51 17.98
C SER A 31 9.23 10.51 18.98
N THR A 32 8.11 11.17 18.64
CA THR A 32 7.40 12.10 19.54
C THR A 32 6.36 11.39 20.40
N GLY A 33 6.14 10.09 20.18
CA GLY A 33 5.11 9.29 20.85
C GLY A 33 3.75 9.37 20.18
N THR A 34 3.63 10.08 19.06
CA THR A 34 2.37 10.24 18.32
C THR A 34 2.00 8.94 17.61
N THR A 35 0.73 8.54 17.70
CA THR A 35 0.21 7.37 16.97
C THR A 35 0.25 7.61 15.47
N THR A 36 0.83 6.67 14.75
CA THR A 36 0.97 6.66 13.29
C THR A 36 0.62 5.28 12.76
N PHE A 37 0.18 5.22 11.50
CA PHE A 37 -0.07 3.97 10.80
C PHE A 37 0.92 3.83 9.66
N LEU A 38 1.72 2.77 9.71
CA LEU A 38 2.69 2.45 8.68
C LEU A 38 2.07 1.52 7.64
N GLY A 39 2.48 1.62 6.38
CA GLY A 39 2.02 0.73 5.33
C GLY A 39 3.06 0.51 4.25
N PHE A 40 2.86 -0.54 3.46
CA PHE A 40 3.67 -0.85 2.30
C PHE A 40 2.74 -1.00 1.09
N THR A 41 3.03 -0.28 0.02
CA THR A 41 2.22 -0.26 -1.20
C THR A 41 3.09 -0.59 -2.41
N ALA A 42 2.48 -0.74 -3.58
CA ALA A 42 3.22 -0.87 -4.84
C ALA A 42 4.18 0.33 -5.08
N ALA A 43 3.84 1.52 -4.60
CA ALA A 43 4.65 2.72 -4.77
C ALA A 43 5.83 2.79 -3.77
N GLY A 44 5.62 2.38 -2.52
CA GLY A 44 6.63 2.54 -1.48
C GLY A 44 6.14 2.31 -0.06
N PHE A 45 7.00 2.68 0.89
CA PHE A 45 6.68 2.78 2.31
C PHE A 45 5.90 4.07 2.57
N VAL A 46 4.78 3.96 3.28
CA VAL A 46 3.89 5.08 3.61
C VAL A 46 3.69 5.20 5.12
N VAL A 47 3.52 6.44 5.58
CA VAL A 47 3.22 6.77 6.97
C VAL A 47 2.01 7.69 7.00
N PHE A 48 1.01 7.30 7.76
CA PHE A 48 -0.19 8.08 8.01
C PHE A 48 -0.23 8.55 9.45
N GLN A 49 -0.67 9.79 9.64
CA GLN A 49 -1.03 10.34 10.94
C GLN A 49 -2.49 10.79 10.82
N GLY A 50 -3.40 10.11 11.53
CA GLY A 50 -4.83 10.21 11.25
C GLY A 50 -5.14 9.77 9.81
N ASN A 51 -5.87 10.60 9.07
CA ASN A 51 -6.24 10.37 7.66
C ASN A 51 -5.23 10.97 6.66
N LYS A 52 -4.15 11.60 7.12
CA LYS A 52 -3.17 12.28 6.27
C LYS A 52 -1.93 11.43 6.07
N ARG A 53 -1.54 11.21 4.82
CA ARG A 53 -0.22 10.64 4.49
C ARG A 53 0.86 11.69 4.72
N ILE A 54 1.70 11.48 5.73
CA ILE A 54 2.79 12.39 6.10
C ILE A 54 4.13 11.99 5.46
N HIS A 55 4.32 10.72 5.12
CA HIS A 55 5.48 10.27 4.35
C HIS A 55 5.08 9.27 3.26
N LEU A 56 5.77 9.39 2.12
CA LEU A 56 5.89 8.37 1.08
C LEU A 56 7.37 8.28 0.71
N ILE A 57 7.99 7.12 0.92
CA ILE A 57 9.35 6.83 0.48
C ILE A 57 9.25 5.75 -0.59
N LYS A 58 9.54 6.11 -1.84
CA LYS A 58 9.47 5.19 -2.98
C LYS A 58 10.47 4.05 -2.80
N TRP A 59 10.18 2.89 -3.37
CA TRP A 59 11.08 1.73 -3.25
C TRP A 59 12.50 1.96 -3.77
N SER A 60 12.66 2.82 -4.78
CA SER A 60 13.97 3.31 -5.26
C SER A 60 14.77 3.96 -4.13
N ASP A 61 14.08 4.71 -3.28
CA ASP A 61 14.66 5.57 -2.26
C ASP A 61 14.76 4.88 -0.90
N VAL A 62 14.05 3.76 -0.69
CA VAL A 62 14.25 2.89 0.48
C VAL A 62 15.57 2.14 0.33
N CYS A 63 16.58 2.54 1.10
CA CYS A 63 17.89 1.89 1.10
C CYS A 63 17.90 0.63 1.97
N LYS A 64 17.36 0.69 3.20
CA LYS A 64 17.41 -0.43 4.14
C LYS A 64 16.29 -0.37 5.19
N LEU A 65 15.71 -1.53 5.47
CA LEU A 65 14.78 -1.76 6.57
C LEU A 65 15.46 -2.56 7.68
N LYS A 66 15.31 -2.13 8.93
CA LYS A 66 15.86 -2.83 10.11
C LYS A 66 14.88 -2.77 11.26
N PHE A 67 15.12 -3.60 12.27
CA PHE A 67 14.49 -3.42 13.56
C PHE A 67 15.43 -3.84 14.69
N GLU A 68 15.21 -3.23 15.86
CA GLU A 68 15.89 -3.56 17.11
C GLU A 68 14.87 -3.49 18.26
N GLY A 69 14.66 -4.61 18.95
CA GLY A 69 13.61 -4.70 19.97
C GLY A 69 12.24 -4.32 19.41
N LYS A 70 11.66 -3.25 19.95
CA LYS A 70 10.35 -2.69 19.53
C LYS A 70 10.47 -1.57 18.48
N THR A 71 11.68 -1.22 18.05
CA THR A 71 11.91 -0.08 17.16
C THR A 71 12.19 -0.54 15.75
N PHE A 72 11.38 -0.09 14.80
CA PHE A 72 11.52 -0.28 13.36
C PHE A 72 12.19 0.94 12.75
N TYR A 73 13.17 0.71 11.86
CA TYR A 73 13.93 1.76 11.20
C TYR A 73 13.79 1.65 9.69
N VAL A 74 13.45 2.78 9.07
CA VAL A 74 13.47 2.96 7.61
C VAL A 74 14.59 3.93 7.26
N ILE A 75 15.62 3.41 6.60
CA ILE A 75 16.72 4.21 6.06
C ILE A 75 16.48 4.39 4.57
N GLY A 76 16.40 5.63 4.12
CA GLY A 76 16.21 5.96 2.73
C GLY A 76 16.66 7.37 2.38
N THR A 77 16.22 7.85 1.22
CA THR A 77 16.42 9.22 0.78
C THR A 77 15.07 9.93 0.69
N GLN A 78 14.98 11.15 1.23
CA GLN A 78 13.81 12.00 1.09
C GLN A 78 14.29 13.42 0.75
N LYS A 79 13.74 14.03 -0.31
CA LYS A 79 14.18 15.35 -0.80
C LYS A 79 15.70 15.43 -0.97
N GLU A 80 16.28 14.40 -1.61
CA GLU A 80 17.73 14.26 -1.87
C GLU A 80 18.63 14.15 -0.63
N LYS A 81 18.05 14.13 0.58
CA LYS A 81 18.78 13.97 1.83
C LYS A 81 18.57 12.58 2.40
N LYS A 82 19.62 12.02 2.98
CA LYS A 82 19.53 10.77 3.73
C LYS A 82 18.59 10.96 4.92
N ALA A 83 17.55 10.13 4.98
CA ALA A 83 16.58 10.10 6.06
C ALA A 83 16.66 8.77 6.81
N MET A 84 16.50 8.84 8.13
CA MET A 84 16.32 7.68 8.98
C MET A 84 15.08 7.92 9.84
N LEU A 85 14.00 7.20 9.54
CA LEU A 85 12.78 7.23 10.32
C LEU A 85 12.78 6.08 11.33
N ALA A 86 12.31 6.36 12.54
CA ALA A 86 12.22 5.40 13.63
C ALA A 86 10.78 5.35 14.17
N PHE A 87 10.26 4.14 14.32
CA PHE A 87 8.90 3.89 14.79
C PHE A 87 8.88 2.79 15.85
N HIS A 88 8.07 2.96 16.89
CA HIS A 88 7.96 2.05 18.02
C HIS A 88 6.66 1.26 17.94
N THR A 89 6.76 -0.07 17.94
CA THR A 89 5.62 -0.98 18.05
C THR A 89 5.33 -1.32 19.51
N SER A 90 4.15 -1.92 19.76
CA SER A 90 3.77 -2.39 21.11
C SER A 90 4.67 -3.54 21.62
N THR A 91 5.05 -4.45 20.72
CA THR A 91 5.85 -5.65 21.04
C THR A 91 6.98 -5.89 20.03
N PRO A 92 8.07 -6.57 20.42
CA PRO A 92 9.14 -6.94 19.49
C PRO A 92 8.67 -7.89 18.38
N ALA A 93 7.67 -8.73 18.68
CA ALA A 93 7.06 -9.62 17.70
C ALA A 93 6.35 -8.83 16.59
N ALA A 94 5.58 -7.80 16.96
CA ALA A 94 4.96 -6.89 16.00
C ALA A 94 6.01 -6.15 15.16
N CYS A 95 7.12 -5.71 15.77
CA CYS A 95 8.23 -5.06 15.06
C CYS A 95 8.88 -5.99 14.02
N LYS A 96 9.14 -7.24 14.42
CA LYS A 96 9.67 -8.27 13.54
C LYS A 96 8.71 -8.58 12.39
N HIS A 97 7.41 -8.65 12.65
CA HIS A 97 6.39 -8.85 11.62
C HIS A 97 6.37 -7.70 10.61
N LEU A 98 6.26 -6.46 11.10
CA LEU A 98 6.34 -5.24 10.28
C LEU A 98 7.60 -5.23 9.40
N TRP A 99 8.76 -5.60 9.96
CA TRP A 99 10.00 -5.70 9.20
C TRP A 99 9.94 -6.76 8.10
N LYS A 100 9.37 -7.94 8.37
CA LYS A 100 9.18 -8.98 7.34
C LYS A 100 8.29 -8.49 6.22
N CYS A 101 7.13 -7.90 6.54
CA CYS A 101 6.21 -7.33 5.56
C CYS A 101 6.90 -6.28 4.68
N GLY A 102 7.69 -5.39 5.30
CA GLY A 102 8.43 -4.38 4.57
C GLY A 102 9.51 -4.95 3.65
N VAL A 103 10.28 -5.93 4.11
CA VAL A 103 11.32 -6.59 3.30
C VAL A 103 10.70 -7.35 2.12
N GLU A 104 9.58 -8.04 2.35
CA GLU A 104 8.86 -8.77 1.31
C GLU A 104 8.30 -7.84 0.23
N ASN A 105 7.64 -6.76 0.63
CA ASN A 105 7.13 -5.75 -0.30
C ASN A 105 8.26 -5.05 -1.06
N GLN A 106 9.36 -4.70 -0.37
CA GLN A 106 10.53 -4.15 -1.04
C GLN A 106 11.09 -5.13 -2.08
N ALA A 107 11.23 -6.41 -1.72
CA ALA A 107 11.67 -7.46 -2.64
C ALA A 107 10.76 -7.54 -3.89
N PHE A 108 9.45 -7.64 -3.67
CA PHE A 108 8.46 -7.82 -4.72
C PHE A 108 8.38 -6.63 -5.69
N TYR A 109 8.38 -5.40 -5.19
CA TYR A 109 8.17 -4.20 -6.01
C TYR A 109 9.45 -3.51 -6.51
N LYS A 110 10.58 -3.63 -5.77
CA LYS A 110 11.83 -2.92 -6.13
C LYS A 110 12.64 -3.64 -7.21
N TYR A 111 12.75 -4.96 -7.13
CA TYR A 111 13.72 -5.71 -7.92
C TYR A 111 13.17 -6.10 -9.30
N ALA A 112 14.06 -6.21 -10.28
CA ALA A 112 13.70 -6.65 -11.63
C ALA A 112 13.58 -8.17 -11.73
N LYS A 113 14.42 -8.89 -10.99
CA LYS A 113 14.43 -10.36 -10.95
C LYS A 113 14.56 -10.83 -9.51
N SER A 114 13.90 -11.94 -9.20
CA SER A 114 13.97 -12.58 -7.87
C SER A 114 15.40 -12.99 -7.49
N SER A 115 16.21 -13.37 -8.49
CA SER A 115 17.62 -13.75 -8.31
C SER A 115 18.53 -12.61 -7.82
N GLN A 116 18.12 -11.35 -7.96
CA GLN A 116 18.90 -10.19 -7.49
C GLN A 116 18.74 -9.95 -5.97
N ILE A 117 17.74 -10.59 -5.35
CA ILE A 117 17.38 -10.32 -3.97
C ILE A 117 18.34 -11.03 -3.03
N LYS A 118 19.01 -10.24 -2.19
CA LYS A 118 19.87 -10.74 -1.13
C LYS A 118 19.06 -11.00 0.14
N THR A 119 19.48 -11.99 0.93
CA THR A 119 18.91 -12.25 2.26
C THR A 119 18.99 -10.99 3.13
N ALA A 120 17.84 -10.52 3.61
CA ALA A 120 17.79 -9.38 4.52
C ALA A 120 18.14 -9.83 5.95
N SER A 121 18.86 -8.97 6.67
CA SER A 121 19.22 -9.19 8.08
C SER A 121 18.86 -7.98 8.91
N SER A 122 18.20 -8.20 10.06
CA SER A 122 17.83 -7.15 11.00
C SER A 122 19.04 -6.55 11.74
N SER A 123 20.11 -7.34 11.92
CA SER A 123 21.33 -6.96 12.64
C SER A 123 22.59 -7.22 11.82
N LYS A 124 23.70 -6.55 12.17
CA LYS A 124 25.05 -6.80 11.65
C LYS A 124 25.86 -7.77 12.54
N ILE A 125 25.39 -8.07 13.74
CA ILE A 125 26.09 -8.97 14.67
C ILE A 125 25.80 -10.41 14.26
N PHE A 126 26.83 -11.20 14.02
CA PHE A 126 26.70 -12.62 13.68
C PHE A 126 25.97 -13.34 14.83
N PHE A 127 24.98 -14.17 14.48
CA PHE A 127 24.13 -14.99 15.37
C PHE A 127 23.01 -14.29 16.17
N LYS A 128 23.01 -12.96 16.33
CA LYS A 128 21.95 -12.23 17.06
C LYS A 128 21.14 -11.33 16.12
N GLY A 129 20.28 -11.94 15.30
CA GLY A 129 19.42 -11.21 14.35
C GLY A 129 18.39 -12.08 13.65
N SER A 130 17.33 -11.45 13.14
CA SER A 130 16.38 -12.11 12.24
C SER A 130 16.88 -12.03 10.81
N ARG A 131 16.79 -13.14 10.08
CA ARG A 131 17.09 -13.22 8.66
C ARG A 131 15.80 -13.49 7.88
N PHE A 132 15.71 -12.91 6.70
CA PHE A 132 14.59 -13.13 5.78
C PHE A 132 15.14 -13.43 4.38
N ARG A 133 14.79 -14.59 3.86
CA ARG A 133 15.08 -14.98 2.48
C ARG A 133 13.77 -14.90 1.70
N TYR A 134 13.75 -14.01 0.72
CA TYR A 134 12.62 -13.92 -0.20
C TYR A 134 12.52 -15.20 -1.04
N SER A 135 11.30 -15.66 -1.27
CA SER A 135 10.98 -16.82 -2.10
C SER A 135 9.77 -16.47 -2.95
N GLY A 136 9.83 -16.72 -4.26
CA GLY A 136 8.77 -16.39 -5.21
C GLY A 136 9.24 -15.47 -6.33
N LYS A 137 8.29 -15.08 -7.18
CA LYS A 137 8.51 -14.18 -8.32
C LYS A 137 8.27 -12.73 -7.89
N VAL A 138 9.11 -11.82 -8.36
CA VAL A 138 8.89 -10.38 -8.18
C VAL A 138 7.80 -9.86 -9.12
N ALA A 139 7.24 -8.68 -8.84
CA ALA A 139 6.12 -8.11 -9.60
C ALA A 139 6.41 -8.07 -11.11
N LYS A 140 7.63 -7.68 -11.50
CA LYS A 140 8.04 -7.63 -12.91
C LYS A 140 8.04 -9.00 -13.59
N GLU A 141 8.50 -10.04 -12.91
CA GLU A 141 8.47 -11.42 -13.41
C GLU A 141 7.03 -11.95 -13.52
N VAL A 142 6.16 -11.56 -12.58
CA VAL A 142 4.73 -11.92 -12.61
C VAL A 142 4.02 -11.26 -13.79
N VAL A 143 4.26 -9.97 -14.02
CA VAL A 143 3.67 -9.23 -15.14
C VAL A 143 4.16 -9.80 -16.48
N GLU A 144 5.47 -10.06 -16.62
CA GLU A 144 6.04 -10.66 -17.83
C GLU A 144 5.52 -12.07 -18.09
N ALA A 145 5.33 -12.88 -17.04
CA ALA A 145 4.73 -14.20 -17.18
C ALA A 145 3.25 -14.10 -17.58
N SER A 146 2.51 -13.13 -17.02
CA SER A 146 1.10 -12.88 -17.32
C SER A 146 0.89 -12.44 -18.77
N SER A 147 1.75 -11.58 -19.31
CA SER A 147 1.64 -11.10 -20.70
C SER A 147 1.88 -12.19 -21.75
N LYS A 148 2.43 -13.35 -21.35
CA LYS A 148 2.67 -14.51 -22.24
C LYS A 148 1.53 -15.53 -22.20
N ILE A 149 0.50 -15.30 -21.38
CA ILE A 149 -0.66 -16.18 -21.28
C ILE A 149 -1.51 -16.00 -22.55
N GLN A 150 -1.68 -17.08 -23.33
CA GLN A 150 -2.47 -17.08 -24.58
C GLN A 150 -3.88 -17.67 -24.43
N ARG A 151 -4.33 -17.95 -23.20
CA ARG A 151 -5.65 -18.54 -22.97
C ARG A 151 -6.75 -17.49 -23.09
N GLU A 152 -7.92 -17.91 -23.56
CA GLU A 152 -9.12 -17.07 -23.54
C GLU A 152 -9.45 -16.59 -22.12
N PRO A 153 -9.94 -15.36 -21.95
CA PRO A 153 -10.42 -14.87 -20.67
C PRO A 153 -11.43 -15.84 -20.07
N PRO A 154 -11.34 -16.17 -18.77
CA PRO A 154 -12.30 -17.06 -18.14
C PRO A 154 -13.70 -16.45 -18.20
N GLU A 155 -14.71 -17.27 -18.49
CA GLU A 155 -16.09 -16.82 -18.51
C GLU A 155 -16.57 -16.55 -17.08
N VAL A 156 -16.88 -15.29 -16.78
CA VAL A 156 -17.35 -14.86 -15.46
C VAL A 156 -18.87 -14.81 -15.43
N HIS A 157 -19.48 -15.85 -14.87
CA HIS A 157 -20.91 -15.91 -14.60
C HIS A 157 -21.24 -15.04 -13.38
N ARG A 158 -21.91 -13.90 -13.61
CA ARG A 158 -22.32 -12.99 -12.54
C ARG A 158 -23.74 -13.34 -12.08
N THR A 159 -23.91 -13.65 -10.80
CA THR A 159 -25.24 -13.81 -10.19
C THR A 159 -25.67 -12.50 -9.55
N ASN A 160 -26.95 -12.15 -9.69
CA ASN A 160 -27.51 -11.05 -8.91
C ASN A 160 -27.54 -11.47 -7.44
N ILE A 161 -26.88 -10.71 -6.57
CA ILE A 161 -27.10 -10.82 -5.13
C ILE A 161 -28.57 -10.44 -4.89
N THR A 162 -29.43 -11.44 -4.69
CA THR A 162 -30.71 -11.21 -4.01
C THR A 162 -30.39 -10.61 -2.65
N GLN A 163 -31.02 -9.48 -2.33
CA GLN A 163 -30.76 -8.72 -1.11
C GLN A 163 -31.00 -9.58 0.13
N SER A 164 -29.97 -10.30 0.59
CA SER A 164 -30.00 -10.96 1.89
C SER A 164 -29.87 -9.89 2.95
N ARG A 165 -30.90 -9.74 3.78
CA ARG A 165 -30.97 -8.76 4.88
C ARG A 165 -30.03 -9.06 6.06
N SER A 166 -29.13 -10.03 5.93
CA SER A 166 -28.24 -10.48 7.00
C SER A 166 -26.76 -10.40 6.60
N SER A 167 -26.24 -9.19 6.46
CA SER A 167 -24.79 -8.97 6.56
C SER A 167 -24.53 -8.16 7.83
N HIS A 168 -24.14 -8.84 8.90
CA HIS A 168 -23.64 -8.17 10.10
C HIS A 168 -22.31 -7.50 9.74
N SER A 169 -22.41 -6.19 9.51
CA SER A 169 -21.33 -5.31 9.11
C SER A 169 -20.11 -5.45 10.02
N LEU A 170 -18.96 -5.58 9.35
CA LEU A 170 -17.63 -5.07 9.72
C LEU A 170 -17.55 -4.38 11.10
N ASN A 171 -16.75 -4.97 11.98
CA ASN A 171 -16.37 -4.40 13.27
C ASN A 171 -15.84 -2.97 13.08
N LYS A 172 -16.52 -1.99 13.67
CA LYS A 172 -16.26 -0.53 13.55
C LYS A 172 -14.87 -0.08 14.03
N GLN A 173 -14.09 -0.97 14.64
CA GLN A 173 -12.78 -0.65 15.22
C GLN A 173 -11.61 -0.65 14.24
N LEU A 174 -11.76 -1.21 13.04
CA LEU A 174 -10.68 -1.29 12.04
C LEU A 174 -10.79 -0.25 10.93
N ILE A 175 -11.90 0.47 10.86
CA ILE A 175 -12.08 1.57 9.91
C ILE A 175 -11.42 2.78 10.53
N ILE A 176 -10.21 3.10 10.05
CA ILE A 176 -9.52 4.38 10.28
C ILE A 176 -10.60 5.46 10.24
N ASN A 177 -10.83 6.19 11.35
CA ASN A 177 -11.90 7.17 11.52
C ASN A 177 -12.22 7.91 10.21
N MET A 178 -13.19 7.42 9.46
CA MET A 178 -13.75 8.09 8.30
C MET A 178 -14.82 9.00 8.87
N GLU A 179 -14.51 10.29 8.95
CA GLU A 179 -15.58 11.28 8.90
C GLU A 179 -16.34 11.07 7.58
N PRO A 180 -17.69 11.01 7.59
CA PRO A 180 -18.46 10.76 6.38
C PRO A 180 -18.07 11.78 5.30
N LEU A 181 -17.59 11.30 4.15
CA LEU A 181 -17.30 12.17 3.02
C LEU A 181 -18.61 12.87 2.62
N GLN A 182 -18.68 14.17 2.84
CA GLN A 182 -19.76 14.98 2.30
C GLN A 182 -19.71 14.92 0.76
N PRO A 183 -20.87 14.88 0.08
CA PRO A 183 -20.91 14.90 -1.37
C PRO A 183 -20.10 16.07 -1.92
N LEU A 184 -19.17 15.79 -2.84
CA LEU A 184 -18.43 16.84 -3.55
C LEU A 184 -19.43 17.72 -4.30
N ARG A 185 -19.47 19.02 -3.97
CA ARG A 185 -20.21 20.00 -4.77
C ARG A 185 -19.56 20.08 -6.16
N PRO A 186 -20.37 20.17 -7.24
CA PRO A 186 -19.83 20.37 -8.57
C PRO A 186 -19.03 21.68 -8.65
N SER A 187 -17.86 21.63 -9.29
CA SER A 187 -17.03 22.80 -9.57
C SER A 187 -17.74 23.75 -10.55
N PRO A 188 -17.66 25.08 -10.38
CA PRO A 188 -18.28 26.02 -11.30
C PRO A 188 -17.34 26.24 -12.48
N SER A 189 -17.50 25.47 -13.55
CA SER A 189 -16.89 25.79 -14.84
C SER A 189 -17.57 25.04 -15.98
N GLU A 190 -18.86 25.32 -16.18
CA GLU A 190 -19.54 25.20 -17.47
C GLU A 190 -20.50 26.39 -17.55
N GLN A 191 -20.02 27.52 -18.07
CA GLN A 191 -20.90 28.57 -18.59
C GLN A 191 -20.90 28.42 -20.10
N GLU A 192 -22.07 28.04 -20.61
CA GLU A 192 -22.49 28.10 -22.00
C GLU A 192 -22.07 29.41 -22.66
N GLU A 193 -21.32 29.31 -23.76
CA GLU A 193 -21.08 30.40 -24.70
C GLU A 193 -22.15 30.28 -25.79
N GLU A 194 -23.32 30.90 -25.58
CA GLU A 194 -24.30 31.10 -26.66
C GLU A 194 -23.75 32.15 -27.65
N LEU A 195 -23.55 31.74 -28.89
CA LEU A 195 -23.33 32.61 -30.05
C LEU A 195 -24.66 33.26 -30.48
N PRO A 196 -24.74 34.59 -30.65
CA PRO A 196 -25.89 35.19 -31.31
C PRO A 196 -25.77 35.05 -32.83
N LEU A 197 -26.75 34.41 -33.45
CA LEU A 197 -27.10 34.59 -34.85
C LEU A 197 -28.06 35.78 -34.96
N GLY A 198 -27.69 36.81 -35.72
CA GLY A 198 -28.59 37.89 -36.16
C GLY A 198 -28.17 39.28 -35.70
#